data_AF-A0A1F6KHF7-F1
#
_entry.id   AF-A0A1F6KHF7-F1
#
_cell.length_a   1.000
_cell.length_b   1.000
_cell.length_c   1.000
_cell.angle_alpha   90.00
_cell.angle_beta   90.00
_cell.angle_gamma   90.00
#
_symmetry.space_group_name_H-M   'P 1'
#
loop_
_entity.id
_entity.type
_entity.pdbx_description
1 polymer ?
#
loop_
_entity_poly.entity_id
_entity_poly.type
_entity_poly.pdbx_seq_one_letter_code
_entity_poly.pdbx_strand_id
1 'polypeptide(L)'
;MVEKRPPTPPEASEFHLEKIVNGDFKGKSILSLKQLDSASLLKLSNVTLKISQIDSGPLWSSLPSALLRDDVVGILCKNLSFNLPRISFEKAVTRLGGAVILASADDTSIPPRESAEEAIMGLQINCDLVVLTDPQEKLFKMAKTSPRPIISALLSYDPKFSKLAIDPKHTNMALLTLALGKEI
;
A
#
# COMPACT_ATOMS: atom_id res chain seq x y z
N MET A 1 40.73 -0.25 26.68
CA MET A 1 39.74 -0.81 25.75
C MET A 1 38.76 0.30 25.43
N VAL A 2 38.78 0.82 24.20
CA VAL A 2 37.85 1.88 23.78
C VAL A 2 36.58 1.18 23.29
N GLU A 3 35.49 1.28 24.07
CA GLU A 3 34.18 0.84 23.63
C GLU A 3 33.79 1.62 22.36
N LYS A 4 33.83 0.94 21.22
CA LYS A 4 33.24 1.46 19.98
C LYS A 4 31.73 1.52 20.22
N ARG A 5 31.20 2.73 20.34
CA ARG A 5 29.74 2.95 20.31
C ARG A 5 29.18 2.32 19.03
N PRO A 6 28.03 1.63 19.09
CA PRO A 6 27.37 1.15 17.89
C PRO A 6 27.10 2.32 16.95
N PRO A 7 27.19 2.13 15.62
CA PRO A 7 26.89 3.20 14.67
C PRO A 7 25.47 3.70 14.92
N THR A 8 25.32 5.01 15.05
CA THR A 8 24.01 5.67 15.08
C THR A 8 23.23 5.21 13.84
N PRO A 9 21.96 4.77 13.98
CA PRO A 9 21.14 4.47 12.81
C PRO A 9 21.17 5.68 11.86
N PRO A 10 21.23 5.48 10.54
CA PRO A 10 21.17 6.60 9.61
C PRO A 10 19.93 7.43 9.96
N GLU A 11 20.12 8.75 10.11
CA GLU A 11 19.03 9.67 10.31
C GLU A 11 17.97 9.41 9.24
N ALA A 12 16.69 9.53 9.59
CA ALA A 12 15.56 9.33 8.68
C ALA A 12 15.59 10.21 7.40
N SER A 13 16.58 11.09 7.28
CA SER A 13 16.88 11.98 6.17
C SER A 13 17.55 11.30 4.95
N GLU A 14 18.13 10.11 5.07
CA GLU A 14 18.85 9.44 3.96
C GLU A 14 18.04 8.39 3.17
N PHE A 15 16.75 8.21 3.48
CA PHE A 15 15.90 7.31 2.71
C PHE A 15 15.48 7.95 1.37
N HIS A 16 16.39 7.94 0.39
CA HIS A 16 16.07 8.25 -1.00
C HIS A 16 15.21 7.12 -1.58
N LEU A 17 13.91 7.35 -1.64
CA LEU A 17 13.00 6.49 -2.39
C LEU A 17 12.99 6.89 -3.85
N GLU A 18 12.68 5.90 -4.67
CA GLU A 18 12.24 6.17 -6.02
C GLU A 18 11.03 7.10 -5.97
N LYS A 19 11.17 8.26 -6.62
CA LYS A 19 10.06 9.18 -6.81
C LYS A 19 9.11 8.59 -7.85
N ILE A 20 7.82 8.71 -7.59
CA ILE A 20 6.78 8.46 -8.57
C ILE A 20 6.62 9.77 -9.34
N VAL A 21 7.08 9.76 -10.58
CA VAL A 21 7.16 10.93 -11.46
C VAL A 21 6.21 10.72 -12.64
N ASN A 22 5.56 11.79 -13.10
CA ASN A 22 4.65 11.78 -14.26
C ASN A 22 3.49 10.76 -14.15
N GLY A 23 3.09 10.39 -12.94
CA GLY A 23 2.01 9.44 -12.71
C GLY A 23 2.34 7.98 -13.05
N ASP A 24 3.62 7.61 -13.04
CA ASP A 24 4.07 6.23 -13.24
C ASP A 24 4.10 5.45 -11.92
N PHE A 25 2.96 4.82 -11.59
CA PHE A 25 2.76 4.05 -10.36
C PHE A 25 3.02 2.55 -10.51
N LYS A 26 3.05 2.03 -11.74
CA LYS A 26 2.98 0.59 -12.00
C LYS A 26 4.21 -0.12 -11.43
N GLY A 27 3.97 -1.12 -10.57
CA GLY A 27 5.03 -1.89 -9.93
C GLY A 27 5.82 -1.14 -8.86
N LYS A 28 5.46 0.11 -8.53
CA LYS A 28 6.17 0.91 -7.53
C LYS A 28 5.53 0.82 -6.16
N SER A 29 6.37 0.87 -5.13
CA SER A 29 5.92 0.93 -3.75
C SER A 29 5.44 2.35 -3.39
N ILE A 30 4.22 2.46 -2.86
CA ILE A 30 3.57 3.71 -2.49
C ILE A 30 3.49 3.79 -0.96
N LEU A 31 4.49 4.45 -0.37
CA LEU A 31 4.73 4.46 1.06
C LEU A 31 4.56 5.86 1.67
N SER A 32 4.60 6.90 0.85
CA SER A 32 4.39 8.29 1.24
C SER A 32 3.84 9.14 0.11
N LEU A 33 3.02 10.12 0.47
CA LEU A 33 2.72 11.25 -0.42
C LEU A 33 3.96 12.03 -0.86
N LYS A 34 5.03 12.04 -0.05
CA LYS A 34 6.28 12.72 -0.40
C LYS A 34 7.00 12.09 -1.60
N GLN A 35 6.65 10.86 -1.97
CA GLN A 35 7.18 10.21 -3.18
C GLN A 35 6.51 10.71 -4.45
N LEU A 36 5.34 11.34 -4.36
CA LEU A 36 4.52 11.73 -5.50
C LEU A 36 4.86 13.17 -5.91
N ASP A 37 5.22 13.35 -7.18
CA ASP A 37 5.24 14.69 -7.78
C ASP A 37 3.82 15.23 -8.02
N SER A 38 3.72 16.50 -8.44
CA SER A 38 2.42 17.14 -8.69
C SER A 38 1.58 16.40 -9.74
N ALA A 39 2.21 15.86 -10.78
CA ALA A 39 1.53 15.08 -11.82
C ALA A 39 0.95 13.78 -11.27
N SER A 40 1.70 13.08 -10.42
CA SER A 40 1.27 11.83 -9.78
C SER A 40 0.16 12.08 -8.76
N LEU A 41 0.25 13.16 -7.98
CA LEU A 41 -0.83 13.58 -7.08
C LEU A 41 -2.12 13.88 -7.85
N LEU A 42 -2.01 14.60 -8.98
CA LEU A 42 -3.16 14.91 -9.83
C LEU A 42 -3.76 13.63 -10.43
N LYS A 43 -2.93 12.70 -10.91
CA LYS A 43 -3.39 11.40 -11.43
C LYS A 43 -4.12 10.60 -10.35
N LEU A 44 -3.55 10.50 -9.15
CA LEU A 44 -4.19 9.81 -8.03
C LEU A 44 -5.54 10.44 -7.68
N SER A 45 -5.60 11.77 -7.60
CA SER A 45 -6.84 12.51 -7.35
C SER A 45 -7.89 12.22 -8.43
N ASN A 46 -7.51 12.30 -9.71
CA ASN A 46 -8.40 12.07 -10.84
C ASN A 46 -8.96 10.64 -10.86
N VAL A 47 -8.12 9.63 -10.64
CA VAL A 47 -8.56 8.22 -10.55
C VAL A 47 -9.50 8.05 -9.36
N THR A 48 -9.20 8.70 -8.23
CA THR A 48 -10.06 8.58 -7.06
C THR A 48 -11.43 9.22 -7.26
N LEU A 49 -11.49 10.39 -7.89
CA LEU A 49 -12.74 11.06 -8.26
C LEU A 49 -13.56 10.21 -9.25
N LYS A 50 -12.91 9.61 -10.25
CA LYS A 50 -13.58 8.69 -11.18
C LYS A 50 -14.22 7.51 -10.44
N ILE A 51 -13.47 6.84 -9.56
CA ILE A 51 -13.99 5.74 -8.73
C ILE A 51 -15.18 6.22 -7.89
N SER A 52 -15.07 7.40 -7.27
CA SER A 52 -16.12 7.98 -6.44
C SER A 52 -17.41 8.24 -7.23
N GLN A 53 -17.29 8.77 -8.45
CA GLN A 53 -18.41 9.00 -9.36
C GLN A 53 -19.10 7.71 -9.79
N ILE A 54 -18.31 6.67 -10.10
CA ILE A 54 -18.85 5.36 -10.49
C ILE A 54 -19.57 4.70 -9.30
N ASP A 55 -18.95 4.73 -8.12
CA ASP A 55 -19.47 4.10 -6.90
C ASP A 55 -20.71 4.83 -6.33
N SER A 56 -20.84 6.14 -6.56
CA SER A 56 -22.00 6.94 -6.10
C SER A 56 -23.11 7.10 -7.15
N GLY A 57 -22.86 6.71 -8.39
CA GLY A 57 -23.76 6.93 -9.53
C GLY A 57 -24.64 5.72 -9.87
N PRO A 58 -25.61 5.89 -10.80
CA PRO A 58 -26.38 4.77 -11.38
C PRO A 58 -25.51 3.76 -12.15
N LEU A 59 -24.28 4.17 -12.43
CA LEU A 59 -23.18 3.42 -13.04
C LEU A 59 -22.47 2.48 -12.05
N TRP A 60 -23.01 2.22 -10.86
CA TRP A 60 -22.38 1.30 -9.90
C TRP A 60 -22.06 -0.08 -10.49
N SER A 61 -22.87 -0.55 -11.45
CA SER A 61 -22.65 -1.78 -12.23
C SER A 61 -21.51 -1.70 -13.24
N SER A 62 -20.95 -0.51 -13.47
CA SER A 62 -19.88 -0.24 -14.43
C SER A 62 -18.50 -0.08 -13.79
N LEU A 63 -18.39 -0.02 -12.45
CA LEU A 63 -17.08 -0.24 -11.83
C LEU A 63 -16.69 -1.66 -12.25
N PRO A 64 -15.58 -1.86 -12.97
CA PRO A 64 -15.26 -3.21 -13.42
C PRO A 64 -14.98 -4.01 -12.16
N SER A 65 -15.95 -4.81 -11.72
CA SER A 65 -15.82 -5.81 -10.64
C SER A 65 -14.88 -6.96 -11.02
N ALA A 66 -14.06 -6.72 -12.05
CA ALA A 66 -13.07 -7.60 -12.62
C ALA A 66 -11.73 -6.87 -12.84
N LEU A 67 -11.58 -5.61 -12.40
CA LEU A 67 -10.36 -4.83 -12.64
C LEU A 67 -9.14 -5.51 -12.00
N LEU A 68 -9.35 -6.17 -10.86
CA LEU A 68 -8.37 -6.98 -10.15
C LEU A 68 -8.65 -8.48 -10.20
N ARG A 69 -9.46 -8.98 -11.15
CA ARG A 69 -9.95 -10.38 -11.16
C ARG A 69 -8.86 -11.44 -10.99
N ASP A 70 -7.70 -11.18 -11.59
CA ASP A 70 -6.57 -12.11 -11.62
C ASP A 70 -5.43 -11.69 -10.68
N ASP A 71 -5.64 -10.64 -9.87
CA ASP A 71 -4.65 -10.12 -8.95
C ASP A 71 -4.93 -10.56 -7.51
N VAL A 72 -3.88 -10.98 -6.83
CA VAL A 72 -3.93 -11.35 -5.40
C VAL A 72 -3.24 -10.29 -4.57
N VAL A 73 -3.96 -9.73 -3.59
CA VAL A 73 -3.42 -8.71 -2.67
C VAL A 73 -3.18 -9.32 -1.29
N GLY A 74 -1.92 -9.31 -0.86
CA GLY A 74 -1.54 -9.67 0.50
C GLY A 74 -1.75 -8.48 1.43
N ILE A 75 -2.44 -8.67 2.55
CA ILE A 75 -2.59 -7.64 3.57
C ILE A 75 -2.02 -8.17 4.88
N LEU A 76 -0.94 -7.54 5.36
CA LEU A 76 -0.32 -7.86 6.65
C LEU A 76 -0.48 -6.68 7.62
N CYS A 77 -1.20 -6.93 8.71
CA CYS A 77 -1.44 -5.97 9.76
C CYS A 77 -0.81 -6.45 11.06
N LYS A 78 0.27 -5.81 11.49
CA LYS A 78 1.03 -6.21 12.67
C LYS A 78 0.33 -5.91 14.01
N ASN A 79 -0.57 -4.92 14.03
CA ASN A 79 -1.28 -4.49 15.23
C ASN A 79 -2.80 -4.41 14.99
N LEU A 80 -3.58 -5.05 15.88
CA LEU A 80 -5.05 -5.06 15.86
C LEU A 80 -5.68 -3.64 15.95
N SER A 81 -4.94 -2.66 16.49
CA SER A 81 -5.40 -1.26 16.55
C SER A 81 -5.57 -0.59 15.18
N PHE A 82 -5.06 -1.21 14.10
CA PHE A 82 -5.20 -0.73 12.72
C PHE A 82 -6.24 -1.50 11.90
N ASN A 83 -7.28 -2.02 12.56
CA ASN A 83 -8.39 -2.70 11.90
C ASN A 83 -9.08 -1.86 10.81
N LEU A 84 -9.12 -0.53 10.95
CA LEU A 84 -9.75 0.36 9.97
C LEU A 84 -9.02 0.36 8.61
N PRO A 85 -7.69 0.59 8.54
CA PRO A 85 -6.92 0.40 7.31
C PRO A 85 -7.11 -0.97 6.67
N ARG A 86 -7.00 -2.05 7.45
CA ARG A 86 -7.17 -3.43 6.97
C ARG A 86 -8.52 -3.61 6.26
N ILE A 87 -9.61 -3.34 6.97
CA ILE A 87 -10.98 -3.53 6.46
C ILE A 87 -11.22 -2.64 5.23
N SER A 88 -10.64 -1.44 5.22
CA SER A 88 -10.76 -0.53 4.08
C SER A 88 -10.09 -1.09 2.81
N PHE A 89 -8.88 -1.64 2.94
CA PHE A 89 -8.19 -2.28 1.81
C PHE A 89 -8.86 -3.58 1.38
N GLU A 90 -9.27 -4.43 2.32
CA GLU A 90 -10.01 -5.66 2.01
C GLU A 90 -11.28 -5.36 1.19
N LYS A 91 -12.08 -4.38 1.64
CA LYS A 91 -13.27 -3.92 0.89
C LYS A 91 -12.92 -3.34 -0.48
N ALA A 92 -11.79 -2.63 -0.60
CA ALA A 92 -11.35 -2.07 -1.87
C ALA A 92 -10.98 -3.16 -2.87
N VAL A 93 -10.20 -4.17 -2.45
CA VAL A 93 -9.83 -5.31 -3.30
C VAL A 93 -11.06 -6.08 -3.75
N THR A 94 -11.95 -6.45 -2.82
CA THR A 94 -13.18 -7.18 -3.12
C THR A 94 -14.08 -6.40 -4.08
N ARG A 95 -14.21 -5.07 -3.91
CA ARG A 95 -15.00 -4.23 -4.83
C ARG A 95 -14.43 -4.20 -6.24
N LEU A 96 -13.11 -4.25 -6.38
CA LEU A 96 -12.43 -4.28 -7.67
C LEU A 96 -12.35 -5.71 -8.27
N GLY A 97 -12.87 -6.72 -7.57
CA GLY A 97 -12.93 -8.09 -8.04
C GLY A 97 -11.71 -8.95 -7.74
N GLY A 98 -10.76 -8.47 -6.93
CA GLY A 98 -9.54 -9.21 -6.62
C GLY A 98 -9.67 -10.16 -5.44
N ALA A 99 -8.63 -10.97 -5.26
CA ALA A 99 -8.50 -11.88 -4.13
C ALA A 99 -7.63 -11.26 -3.02
N VAL A 100 -7.94 -11.58 -1.77
CA VAL A 100 -7.19 -11.09 -0.60
C VAL A 100 -6.58 -12.27 0.15
N ILE A 101 -5.29 -12.21 0.42
CA ILE A 101 -4.62 -13.05 1.42
C ILE A 101 -4.39 -12.21 2.66
N LEU A 102 -5.10 -12.53 3.74
CA LEU A 102 -4.93 -11.89 5.04
C LEU A 102 -3.90 -12.67 5.84
N ALA A 103 -2.90 -11.98 6.35
CA ALA A 103 -1.97 -12.51 7.34
C ALA A 103 -2.00 -11.61 8.57
N SER A 104 -2.18 -12.20 9.76
CA SER A 104 -1.80 -11.59 11.03
C SER A 104 -0.34 -11.93 11.34
N ALA A 105 0.31 -11.08 12.14
CA ALA A 105 1.59 -11.45 12.77
C ALA A 105 1.47 -12.72 13.64
N ASP A 106 0.25 -13.05 14.09
CA ASP A 106 -0.06 -14.26 14.86
C ASP A 106 -0.34 -15.49 13.97
N ASP A 107 -0.69 -15.29 12.69
CA ASP A 107 -0.99 -16.38 11.74
C ASP A 107 0.28 -16.94 11.09
N THR A 108 1.36 -16.18 11.16
CA THR A 108 2.66 -16.65 10.71
C THR A 108 3.22 -17.57 11.79
N SER A 109 3.37 -18.87 11.49
CA SER A 109 4.03 -19.89 12.34
C SER A 109 5.54 -19.63 12.54
N ILE A 110 5.93 -18.37 12.38
CA ILE A 110 7.26 -17.85 12.39
C ILE A 110 7.62 -17.67 13.86
N PRO A 111 8.55 -18.48 14.39
CA PRO A 111 9.04 -18.25 15.74
C PRO A 111 9.55 -16.80 15.83
N PRO A 112 9.57 -16.16 17.02
CA PRO A 112 9.97 -14.75 17.21
C PRO A 112 11.42 -14.40 16.75
N ARG A 113 12.09 -15.33 16.06
CA ARG A 113 13.43 -15.24 15.47
C ARG A 113 13.47 -15.20 13.95
N GLU A 114 12.43 -15.53 13.17
CA GLU A 114 12.44 -15.11 11.76
C GLU A 114 12.01 -13.64 11.71
N SER A 115 12.75 -12.88 10.92
CA SER A 115 12.50 -11.45 10.77
C SER A 115 11.10 -11.25 10.18
N ALA A 116 10.38 -10.20 10.61
CA ALA A 116 9.12 -9.81 9.97
C ALA A 116 9.30 -9.61 8.44
N GLU A 117 10.53 -9.37 8.00
CA GLU A 117 10.94 -9.27 6.60
C GLU A 117 10.82 -10.63 5.87
N GLU A 118 11.21 -11.74 6.48
CA GLU A 118 11.06 -13.09 5.92
C GLU A 118 9.59 -13.51 5.81
N ALA A 119 8.77 -13.17 6.80
CA ALA A 119 7.32 -13.37 6.77
C ALA A 119 6.68 -12.67 5.57
N ILE A 120 7.10 -11.43 5.34
CA ILE A 120 6.62 -10.59 4.24
C ILE A 120 7.13 -11.13 2.91
N MET A 121 8.38 -11.59 2.83
CA MET A 121 8.92 -12.23 1.62
C MET A 121 8.12 -13.49 1.26
N GLY A 122 7.76 -14.32 2.24
CA GLY A 122 6.91 -15.49 2.03
C GLY A 122 5.53 -15.13 1.48
N LEU A 123 4.90 -14.08 2.03
CA LEU A 123 3.61 -13.58 1.55
C LEU A 123 3.70 -13.05 0.11
N GLN A 124 4.78 -12.35 -0.23
CA GLN A 124 4.98 -11.72 -1.53
C GLN A 124 5.09 -12.70 -2.70
N ILE A 125 5.47 -13.94 -2.45
CA ILE A 125 5.59 -14.96 -3.51
C ILE A 125 4.23 -15.24 -4.17
N ASN A 126 3.16 -15.22 -3.37
CA ASN A 126 1.81 -15.58 -3.81
C ASN A 126 0.91 -14.36 -4.05
N CYS A 127 1.47 -13.14 -4.00
CA CYS A 127 0.72 -11.90 -4.15
C CYS A 127 1.29 -11.06 -5.29
N ASP A 128 0.42 -10.29 -5.94
CA ASP A 128 0.82 -9.30 -6.95
C ASP A 128 1.13 -7.94 -6.34
N LEU A 129 0.59 -7.68 -5.15
CA LEU A 129 0.82 -6.48 -4.36
C LEU A 129 0.68 -6.80 -2.87
N VAL A 130 1.41 -6.09 -2.01
CA VAL A 130 1.27 -6.23 -0.57
C VAL A 130 0.94 -4.89 0.10
N VAL A 131 -0.02 -4.92 1.02
CA VAL A 131 -0.41 -3.81 1.88
C VAL A 131 0.11 -4.08 3.29
N LEU A 132 0.88 -3.14 3.83
CA LEU A 132 1.56 -3.30 5.12
C LEU A 132 1.20 -2.17 6.10
N THR A 133 1.08 -2.55 7.36
CA THR A 133 0.85 -1.63 8.48
C THR A 133 2.06 -1.63 9.41
N ASP A 134 3.13 -0.96 8.98
CA ASP A 134 4.38 -0.81 9.74
C ASP A 134 4.85 0.67 9.70
N PRO A 135 5.73 1.09 10.62
CA PRO A 135 6.37 2.40 10.57
C PRO A 135 7.04 2.63 9.21
N GLN A 136 6.93 3.86 8.74
CA GLN A 136 7.34 4.25 7.40
C GLN A 136 8.81 3.88 7.07
N GLU A 137 9.71 4.08 8.03
CA GLU A 137 11.14 3.73 7.90
C GLU A 137 11.36 2.24 7.63
N LYS A 138 10.55 1.36 8.24
CA LYS A 138 10.64 -0.07 8.03
C LYS A 138 10.10 -0.44 6.65
N LEU A 139 8.98 0.15 6.24
CA LEU A 139 8.43 -0.03 4.89
C LEU A 139 9.44 0.40 3.82
N PHE A 140 10.17 1.49 4.03
CA PHE A 140 11.22 1.93 3.11
C PHE A 140 12.36 0.92 2.98
N LYS A 141 12.76 0.26 4.07
CA LYS A 141 13.77 -0.80 4.01
C LYS A 141 13.25 -2.01 3.25
N MET A 142 12.02 -2.44 3.54
CA MET A 142 11.41 -3.60 2.87
C MET A 142 11.20 -3.38 1.38
N ALA A 143 10.77 -2.19 0.97
CA ALA A 143 10.52 -1.89 -0.44
C ALA A 143 11.77 -1.92 -1.33
N LYS A 144 12.98 -1.83 -0.76
CA LYS A 144 14.23 -1.94 -1.53
C LYS A 144 14.52 -3.37 -2.00
N THR A 145 14.08 -4.36 -1.24
CA THR A 145 14.36 -5.78 -1.49
C THR A 145 13.13 -6.54 -1.93
N SER A 146 11.95 -5.92 -1.84
CA SER A 146 10.70 -6.55 -2.23
C SER A 146 10.58 -6.70 -3.74
N PRO A 147 10.25 -7.91 -4.24
CA PRO A 147 9.96 -8.14 -5.66
C PRO A 147 8.58 -7.63 -6.09
N ARG A 148 7.73 -7.20 -5.15
CA ARG A 148 6.34 -6.78 -5.40
C ARG A 148 6.10 -5.37 -4.84
N PRO A 149 5.20 -4.58 -5.44
CA PRO A 149 4.87 -3.27 -4.90
C PRO A 149 4.31 -3.40 -3.48
N ILE A 150 4.78 -2.52 -2.59
CA ILE A 150 4.26 -2.36 -1.23
C ILE A 150 3.46 -1.07 -1.13
N ILE A 151 2.23 -1.15 -0.61
CA ILE A 151 1.43 0.02 -0.22
C ILE A 151 1.44 0.15 1.30
N SER A 152 1.69 1.36 1.79
CA SER A 152 1.46 1.68 3.21
C SER A 152 -0.04 1.77 3.48
N ALA A 153 -0.55 0.92 4.37
CA ALA A 153 -1.96 0.94 4.78
C ALA A 153 -2.36 2.25 5.48
N LEU A 154 -1.40 2.97 6.03
CA LEU A 154 -1.59 4.22 6.75
C LEU A 154 -1.65 5.44 5.83
N LEU A 155 -1.37 5.27 4.54
CA LEU A 155 -1.24 6.37 3.59
C LEU A 155 -2.54 7.16 3.43
N SER A 156 -3.67 6.47 3.27
CA SER A 156 -5.01 7.08 3.12
C SER A 156 -5.54 7.74 4.40
N TYR A 157 -4.82 7.61 5.51
CA TYR A 157 -5.11 8.26 6.79
C TYR A 157 -4.13 9.40 7.12
N ASP A 158 -3.20 9.72 6.21
CA ASP A 158 -2.33 10.89 6.38
C ASP A 158 -3.20 12.17 6.43
N PRO A 159 -3.01 13.06 7.42
CA PRO A 159 -3.75 14.33 7.52
C PRO A 159 -3.65 15.23 6.29
N LYS A 160 -2.66 14.99 5.41
CA LYS A 160 -2.56 15.69 4.12
C LYS A 160 -3.54 15.16 3.08
N PHE A 161 -3.93 13.88 3.15
CA PHE A 161 -4.99 13.30 2.32
C PHE A 161 -6.37 13.81 2.73
N SER A 162 -6.62 13.99 4.03
CA SER A 162 -7.92 14.50 4.49
C SER A 162 -8.23 15.90 3.95
N LYS A 163 -7.20 16.71 3.68
CA LYS A 163 -7.34 18.02 3.01
C LYS A 163 -7.76 17.94 1.55
N LEU A 164 -7.58 16.78 0.91
CA LEU A 164 -8.07 16.54 -0.45
C LEU A 164 -9.57 16.18 -0.45
N ALA A 165 -10.21 16.01 0.72
CA ALA A 165 -11.61 15.63 0.89
C ALA A 165 -11.99 14.31 0.17
N ILE A 166 -11.00 13.42 0.02
CA ILE A 166 -11.16 12.15 -0.68
C ILE A 166 -11.46 11.06 0.35
N ASP A 167 -12.52 10.28 0.11
CA ASP A 167 -12.85 9.12 0.94
C ASP A 167 -11.67 8.11 0.94
N PRO A 168 -11.19 7.67 2.11
CA PRO A 168 -10.16 6.63 2.22
C PRO A 168 -10.48 5.35 1.43
N LYS A 169 -11.76 4.98 1.31
CA LYS A 169 -12.22 3.83 0.52
C LYS A 169 -11.87 4.00 -0.96
N HIS A 170 -12.21 5.14 -1.57
CA HIS A 170 -11.93 5.40 -2.98
C HIS A 170 -10.43 5.56 -3.21
N THR A 171 -9.73 6.19 -2.25
CA THR A 171 -8.27 6.35 -2.30
C THR A 171 -7.58 5.00 -2.34
N ASN A 172 -7.99 4.05 -1.49
CA ASN A 172 -7.41 2.71 -1.47
C ASN A 172 -7.64 1.96 -2.79
N MET A 173 -8.83 2.08 -3.38
CA MET A 173 -9.08 1.52 -4.71
C MET A 173 -8.18 2.15 -5.79
N ALA A 174 -7.97 3.47 -5.75
CA ALA A 174 -7.09 4.17 -6.68
C ALA A 174 -5.63 3.73 -6.51
N LEU A 175 -5.16 3.59 -5.27
CA LEU A 175 -3.80 3.13 -4.98
C LEU A 175 -3.56 1.71 -5.50
N LEU A 176 -4.51 0.79 -5.27
CA LEU A 176 -4.43 -0.60 -5.74
C LEU A 176 -4.36 -0.67 -7.28
N THR A 177 -5.25 0.04 -7.95
CA THR A 177 -5.34 0.04 -9.42
C THR A 177 -4.11 0.66 -10.06
N LEU A 178 -3.65 1.79 -9.54
CA LEU A 178 -2.45 2.46 -10.03
C LEU A 178 -1.19 1.62 -9.82
N ALA A 179 -1.01 1.03 -8.64
CA ALA A 179 0.17 0.20 -8.35
C ALA A 179 0.22 -1.07 -9.21
N LEU A 180 -0.93 -1.67 -9.51
CA LEU A 180 -1.05 -2.82 -10.41
C LEU A 180 -1.11 -2.44 -11.90
N GLY A 181 -1.07 -1.13 -12.21
CA GLY A 181 -1.08 -0.62 -13.59
C GLY A 181 -2.40 -0.88 -14.34
N LYS A 182 -3.52 -0.86 -13.62
CA LYS A 182 -4.87 -0.99 -14.18
C LYS A 182 -5.46 0.39 -14.48
N GLU A 183 -6.23 0.49 -15.56
CA GLU A 183 -6.85 1.76 -15.99
C GLU A 183 -8.35 1.77 -15.72
N ILE A 184 -8.88 2.95 -15.35
CA ILE A 184 -10.29 3.23 -15.07
C ILE A 184 -10.79 4.35 -15.98
#